data_AF-A0A954GR15-F1
#
_entry.id   AF-A0A954GR15-F1
#
_cell.length_a   1.000
_cell.length_b   1.000
_cell.length_c   1.000
_cell.angle_alpha   90.00
_cell.angle_beta   90.00
_cell.angle_gamma   90.00
#
_symmetry.space_group_name_H-M   'P 1'
#
loop_
_entity.id
_entity.type
_entity.pdbx_description
1 polymer ?
#
loop_
_entity_poly.entity_id
_entity_poly.type
_entity_poly.pdbx_seq_one_letter_code
_entity_poly.pdbx_strand_id
1 'polypeptide(L)'
;MVELSSGRGIRLVCGFRGSILFAILSALLLFASPFRLVADDAAPDVDSVVTLLDLVLDADENTARKCLNVLTTHVQNRSLPDERVQSLKKELGERLNEIVADDANSLRFDAALLTAAWGDANGLKVVRGEAMKATSQEQQLAAFQVLVAAKDKETIPIARRLLGQDKVEPEFQGNLIATLGRYVDPSVASLLLEQIPKLSPDVAPKAIEVLSQRPLWSGPLLKAIAAKRIPAESLNVNQLRRVASFQDEAIQKQFKEIYGTIREGRNPNREQVFYKMRDFLKGTPGDPVQGQAVFTKICAQCHKIYGEGADVGPDITRNGRNNWDQLLMNVFDPSAVIGPGYQARILAVDDGRVLTGLPVEESDTQVILKIQGGKREIIPRDQIEEYKTSEVSLMPDELEKQLTPQQLADLFAFLALDQPPGSPDAKLLNGAPEPQTR
;
A
#
# COMPACT_ATOMS: atom_id res chain seq x y z
N MET A 1 29.29 -30.95 -0.19
CA MET A 1 30.61 -30.50 -0.65
C MET A 1 30.49 -30.36 -2.16
N VAL A 2 30.47 -29.14 -2.69
CA VAL A 2 30.31 -28.87 -4.13
C VAL A 2 31.70 -28.53 -4.66
N GLU A 3 32.23 -29.36 -5.55
CA GLU A 3 33.41 -29.02 -6.35
C GLU A 3 32.95 -28.27 -7.60
N LEU A 4 33.50 -27.07 -7.80
CA LEU A 4 33.39 -26.30 -9.03
C LEU A 4 34.45 -26.82 -10.01
N SER A 5 34.02 -27.54 -11.04
CA SER A 5 34.83 -27.85 -12.21
C SER A 5 34.28 -27.10 -13.42
N SER A 6 35.15 -26.31 -14.03
CA SER A 6 34.95 -25.61 -15.29
C SER A 6 34.52 -26.55 -16.42
N GLY A 7 33.41 -26.23 -17.10
CA GLY A 7 33.05 -26.80 -18.39
C GLY A 7 31.83 -27.74 -18.39
N ARG A 8 30.72 -27.24 -18.93
CA ARG A 8 29.52 -27.95 -19.45
C ARG A 8 28.88 -29.02 -18.56
N GLY A 9 27.69 -28.68 -18.05
CA GLY A 9 26.66 -29.65 -17.64
C GLY A 9 26.56 -29.88 -16.13
N ILE A 10 25.55 -29.28 -15.50
CA ILE A 10 25.20 -29.57 -14.10
C ILE A 10 24.47 -30.91 -14.07
N ARG A 11 25.14 -31.99 -13.61
CA ARG A 11 24.48 -33.23 -13.17
C ARG A 11 24.29 -33.19 -11.66
N LEU A 12 23.08 -32.86 -11.21
CA LEU A 12 22.69 -33.01 -9.80
C LEU A 12 22.14 -34.42 -9.57
N VAL A 13 22.48 -35.06 -8.45
CA VAL A 13 21.97 -36.39 -8.03
C VAL A 13 20.72 -36.23 -7.16
N CYS A 14 19.81 -37.20 -7.23
CA CYS A 14 18.45 -37.20 -6.69
C CYS A 14 18.41 -37.24 -5.15
N GLY A 15 17.59 -36.41 -4.51
CA GLY A 15 17.25 -36.57 -3.08
C GLY A 15 16.72 -35.35 -2.32
N PHE A 16 17.01 -34.11 -2.75
CA PHE A 16 16.67 -32.88 -2.00
C PHE A 16 16.29 -31.68 -2.89
N ARG A 17 15.76 -31.96 -4.09
CA ARG A 17 15.86 -31.08 -5.28
C ARG A 17 14.93 -29.85 -5.32
N GLY A 18 13.70 -29.91 -4.81
CA GLY A 18 12.71 -28.83 -5.02
C GLY A 18 13.08 -27.50 -4.36
N SER A 19 13.41 -27.50 -3.06
CA SER A 19 13.72 -26.28 -2.31
C SER A 19 14.99 -25.57 -2.78
N ILE A 20 15.98 -26.33 -3.27
CA ILE A 20 17.24 -25.77 -3.79
C ILE A 20 17.01 -25.14 -5.17
N LEU A 21 16.26 -25.79 -6.08
CA LEU A 21 15.91 -25.18 -7.37
C LEU A 21 15.02 -23.96 -7.19
N PHE A 22 14.06 -23.99 -6.25
CA PHE A 22 13.26 -22.80 -5.90
C PHE A 22 14.12 -21.67 -5.36
N ALA A 23 15.05 -21.98 -4.45
CA ALA A 23 15.98 -20.98 -3.89
C ALA A 23 16.94 -20.45 -4.95
N ILE A 24 17.34 -21.27 -5.92
CA ILE A 24 18.18 -20.85 -7.06
C ILE A 24 17.36 -20.00 -8.02
N LEU A 25 16.14 -20.36 -8.45
CA LEU A 25 15.33 -19.50 -9.32
C LEU A 25 14.92 -18.22 -8.59
N SER A 26 14.53 -18.33 -7.31
CA SER A 26 14.23 -17.17 -6.49
C SER A 26 15.47 -16.32 -6.34
N ALA A 27 16.65 -16.86 -6.07
CA ALA A 27 17.89 -16.08 -6.02
C ALA A 27 18.23 -15.46 -7.39
N LEU A 28 18.10 -16.21 -8.48
CA LEU A 28 18.29 -15.75 -9.84
C LEU A 28 17.33 -14.58 -10.16
N LEU A 29 16.06 -14.65 -9.75
CA LEU A 29 15.09 -13.57 -9.93
C LEU A 29 15.26 -12.43 -8.88
N LEU A 30 15.71 -12.75 -7.67
CA LEU A 30 15.99 -11.83 -6.55
C LEU A 30 17.36 -11.16 -6.64
N PHE A 31 18.26 -11.59 -7.52
CA PHE A 31 19.47 -10.84 -7.89
C PHE A 31 19.14 -9.62 -8.77
N ALA A 32 17.85 -9.38 -9.03
CA ALA A 32 17.29 -8.05 -9.29
C ALA A 32 16.82 -7.35 -7.98
N SER A 33 17.55 -7.49 -6.88
CA SER A 33 17.38 -6.75 -5.62
C SER A 33 18.75 -6.47 -4.94
N PRO A 34 18.89 -5.38 -4.15
CA PRO A 34 20.00 -4.43 -4.26
C PRO A 34 21.20 -4.71 -3.33
N PHE A 35 21.54 -5.98 -3.05
CA PHE A 35 22.80 -6.27 -2.35
C PHE A 35 23.96 -6.29 -3.36
N ARG A 36 24.51 -5.10 -3.63
CA ARG A 36 25.72 -4.89 -4.44
C ARG A 36 26.87 -5.77 -3.95
N LEU A 37 27.37 -6.63 -4.84
CA LEU A 37 28.79 -6.94 -4.96
C LEU A 37 29.08 -7.32 -6.42
N VAL A 38 29.77 -6.41 -7.11
CA VAL A 38 30.42 -6.53 -8.44
C VAL A 38 29.50 -6.42 -9.66
N ALA A 39 29.70 -5.30 -10.40
CA ALA A 39 29.47 -5.03 -11.83
C ALA A 39 28.13 -5.41 -12.51
N ASP A 40 27.82 -4.68 -13.58
CA ASP A 40 26.62 -4.69 -14.45
C ASP A 40 26.11 -6.05 -15.03
N ASP A 41 26.55 -7.22 -14.52
CA ASP A 41 26.26 -8.55 -15.09
C ASP A 41 25.49 -9.53 -14.14
N ALA A 42 24.91 -9.05 -13.03
CA ALA A 42 24.39 -9.96 -11.98
C ALA A 42 22.93 -10.42 -12.13
N ALA A 43 22.15 -9.85 -13.06
CA ALA A 43 20.84 -10.40 -13.38
C ALA A 43 21.05 -11.62 -14.31
N PRO A 44 20.51 -12.81 -13.96
CA PRO A 44 20.73 -13.99 -14.78
C PRO A 44 20.15 -13.80 -16.17
N ASP A 45 20.87 -14.29 -17.17
CA ASP A 45 20.39 -14.28 -18.53
C ASP A 45 19.02 -15.00 -18.67
N VAL A 46 18.30 -14.64 -19.72
CA VAL A 46 16.96 -15.20 -20.00
C VAL A 46 17.04 -16.72 -20.14
N ASP A 47 18.05 -17.23 -20.86
CA ASP A 47 18.30 -18.64 -21.09
C ASP A 47 18.36 -19.46 -19.77
N SER A 48 19.00 -18.91 -18.74
CA SER A 48 19.10 -19.53 -17.42
C SER A 48 17.75 -19.60 -16.70
N VAL A 49 16.95 -18.54 -16.80
CA VAL A 49 15.59 -18.50 -16.24
C VAL A 49 14.69 -19.50 -16.96
N VAL A 50 14.75 -19.54 -18.29
CA VAL A 50 13.97 -20.45 -19.13
C VAL A 50 14.36 -21.90 -18.86
N THR A 51 15.65 -22.24 -18.90
CA THR A 51 16.14 -23.59 -18.63
C THR A 51 15.72 -24.08 -17.25
N LEU A 52 15.80 -23.21 -16.24
CA LEU A 52 15.45 -23.58 -14.88
C LEU A 52 13.94 -23.75 -14.70
N LEU A 53 13.13 -22.84 -15.26
CA LEU A 53 11.68 -22.98 -15.24
C LEU A 53 11.26 -24.25 -15.96
N ASP A 54 11.86 -24.53 -17.12
CA ASP A 54 11.56 -25.72 -17.90
C ASP A 54 11.83 -27.01 -17.13
N LEU A 55 12.96 -27.07 -16.43
CA LEU A 55 13.32 -28.20 -15.59
C LEU A 55 12.35 -28.38 -14.42
N VAL A 56 11.90 -27.28 -13.82
CA VAL A 56 11.03 -27.30 -12.66
C VAL A 56 9.60 -27.68 -13.03
N LEU A 57 9.09 -27.22 -14.18
CA LEU A 57 7.75 -27.52 -14.68
C LEU A 57 7.49 -29.03 -14.79
N ASP A 58 8.52 -29.83 -15.12
CA ASP A 58 8.42 -31.29 -15.19
C ASP A 58 8.74 -32.01 -13.86
N ALA A 59 9.42 -31.35 -12.94
CA ALA A 59 10.03 -32.01 -11.79
C ALA A 59 9.22 -31.89 -10.49
N ASP A 60 8.67 -30.71 -10.19
CA ASP A 60 7.96 -30.45 -8.93
C ASP A 60 6.91 -29.35 -9.08
N GLU A 61 5.63 -29.72 -8.99
CA GLU A 61 4.49 -28.81 -9.17
C GLU A 61 4.53 -27.63 -8.19
N ASN A 62 4.85 -27.88 -6.91
CA ASN A 62 4.86 -26.83 -5.90
C ASN A 62 5.95 -25.79 -6.17
N THR A 63 7.13 -26.22 -6.60
CA THR A 63 8.22 -25.32 -6.99
C THR A 63 7.85 -24.59 -8.27
N ALA A 64 7.29 -25.27 -9.27
CA ALA A 64 6.83 -24.67 -10.53
C ALA A 64 5.82 -23.55 -10.28
N ARG A 65 4.80 -23.81 -9.47
CA ARG A 65 3.79 -22.82 -9.06
C ARG A 65 4.44 -21.58 -8.46
N LYS A 66 5.36 -21.75 -7.50
CA LYS A 66 6.05 -20.61 -6.88
C LYS A 66 6.91 -19.84 -7.88
N CYS A 67 7.62 -20.54 -8.76
CA CYS A 67 8.44 -19.94 -9.82
C CYS A 67 7.61 -19.08 -10.78
N LEU A 68 6.47 -19.61 -11.24
CA LEU A 68 5.52 -18.88 -12.10
C LEU A 68 4.94 -17.65 -11.38
N ASN A 69 4.60 -17.76 -10.10
CA ASN A 69 4.06 -16.65 -9.31
C ASN A 69 5.09 -15.53 -9.09
N VAL A 70 6.36 -15.87 -8.87
CA VAL A 70 7.44 -14.88 -8.78
C VAL A 70 7.59 -14.14 -10.11
N LEU A 71 7.69 -14.87 -11.22
CA LEU A 71 7.79 -14.25 -12.56
C LEU A 71 6.59 -13.35 -12.86
N THR A 72 5.37 -13.83 -12.58
CA THR A 72 4.14 -13.05 -12.75
C THR A 72 4.21 -11.74 -11.97
N THR A 73 4.64 -11.80 -10.70
CA THR A 73 4.76 -10.61 -9.85
C THR A 73 5.74 -9.59 -10.44
N HIS A 74 6.89 -10.04 -10.94
CA HIS A 74 7.88 -9.16 -11.57
C HIS A 74 7.37 -8.51 -12.87
N VAL A 75 6.62 -9.25 -13.69
CA VAL A 75 5.98 -8.73 -14.90
C VAL A 75 4.89 -7.71 -14.54
N GLN A 76 4.01 -8.04 -13.58
CA GLN A 76 2.92 -7.15 -13.14
C GLN A 76 3.43 -5.83 -12.56
N ASN A 77 4.52 -5.89 -11.77
CA ASN A 77 5.11 -4.72 -11.13
C ASN A 77 6.07 -3.95 -12.05
N ARG A 78 6.20 -4.37 -13.33
CA ARG A 78 7.14 -3.78 -14.30
C ARG A 78 8.57 -3.71 -13.78
N SER A 79 8.96 -4.68 -12.95
CA SER A 79 10.30 -4.74 -12.37
C SER A 79 11.31 -5.38 -13.33
N LEU A 80 10.84 -5.94 -14.45
CA LEU A 80 11.68 -6.44 -15.53
C LEU A 80 11.61 -5.47 -16.72
N PRO A 81 12.74 -5.19 -17.39
CA PRO A 81 12.74 -4.43 -18.64
C PRO A 81 11.88 -5.10 -19.71
N ASP A 82 11.21 -4.30 -20.54
CA ASP A 82 10.30 -4.81 -21.59
C ASP A 82 10.98 -5.81 -22.53
N GLU A 83 12.24 -5.56 -22.91
CA GLU A 83 13.03 -6.46 -23.76
C GLU A 83 13.14 -7.86 -23.14
N ARG A 84 13.36 -7.93 -21.83
CA ARG A 84 13.48 -9.20 -21.11
C ARG A 84 12.14 -9.94 -21.04
N VAL A 85 11.04 -9.21 -20.86
CA VAL A 85 9.68 -9.78 -20.89
C VAL A 85 9.38 -10.35 -22.28
N GLN A 86 9.77 -9.67 -23.36
CA GLN A 86 9.60 -10.18 -24.73
C GLN A 86 10.41 -11.45 -24.99
N SER A 87 11.66 -11.52 -24.52
CA SER A 87 12.49 -12.72 -24.66
C SER A 87 11.89 -13.91 -23.89
N LEU A 88 11.45 -13.70 -22.64
CA LEU A 88 10.76 -14.74 -21.86
C LEU A 88 9.49 -15.23 -22.56
N LYS A 89 8.68 -14.30 -23.09
CA LYS A 89 7.46 -14.63 -23.84
C LYS A 89 7.77 -15.46 -25.09
N LYS A 90 8.84 -15.13 -25.80
CA LYS A 90 9.27 -15.84 -27.02
C LYS A 90 9.67 -17.28 -26.71
N GLU A 91 10.39 -17.50 -25.61
CA GLU A 91 10.96 -18.81 -25.28
C GLU A 91 9.99 -19.72 -24.51
N LEU A 92 9.22 -19.17 -23.57
CA LEU A 92 8.32 -19.94 -22.71
C LEU A 92 6.87 -19.98 -23.23
N GLY A 93 6.52 -19.10 -24.16
CA GLY A 93 5.12 -18.86 -24.55
C GLY A 93 4.41 -20.11 -25.08
N GLU A 94 5.09 -20.90 -25.93
CA GLU A 94 4.51 -22.12 -26.49
C GLU A 94 4.17 -23.14 -25.39
N ARG A 95 5.17 -23.48 -24.56
CA ARG A 95 5.01 -24.44 -23.47
C ARG A 95 3.97 -24.00 -22.44
N LEU A 96 3.97 -22.73 -22.04
CA LEU A 96 2.97 -22.22 -21.10
C LEU A 96 1.57 -22.25 -21.70
N ASN A 97 1.43 -21.99 -23.00
CA ASN A 97 0.13 -22.08 -23.69
C ASN A 97 -0.38 -23.52 -23.80
N GLU A 98 0.50 -24.52 -23.93
CA GLU A 98 0.11 -25.93 -23.83
C GLU A 98 -0.46 -26.25 -22.44
N ILE A 99 0.20 -25.78 -21.37
CA ILE A 99 -0.29 -25.94 -19.98
C ILE A 99 -1.64 -25.24 -19.79
N VAL A 100 -1.81 -24.03 -20.35
CA VAL A 100 -3.06 -23.26 -20.24
C VAL A 100 -4.22 -23.93 -20.98
N ALA A 101 -3.93 -24.63 -22.08
CA ALA A 101 -4.91 -25.33 -22.90
C ALA A 101 -5.42 -26.64 -22.27
N ASP A 102 -4.66 -27.27 -21.38
CA ASP A 102 -5.05 -28.49 -20.69
C ASP A 102 -5.84 -28.19 -19.41
N ASP A 103 -7.17 -28.32 -19.48
CA ASP A 103 -8.09 -28.09 -18.35
C ASP A 103 -7.80 -28.98 -17.12
N ALA A 104 -7.14 -30.13 -17.30
CA ALA A 104 -6.80 -31.04 -16.21
C ALA A 104 -5.44 -30.71 -15.56
N ASN A 105 -4.66 -29.81 -16.14
CA ASN A 105 -3.33 -29.47 -15.64
C ASN A 105 -3.41 -28.63 -14.35
N SER A 106 -2.74 -29.10 -13.30
CA SER A 106 -2.74 -28.45 -11.99
C SER A 106 -2.02 -27.10 -11.96
N LEU A 107 -1.14 -26.81 -12.94
CA LEU A 107 -0.45 -25.54 -13.11
C LEU A 107 -1.16 -24.59 -14.07
N ARG A 108 -2.32 -24.99 -14.62
CA ARG A 108 -3.06 -24.21 -15.62
C ARG A 108 -3.31 -22.77 -15.17
N PHE A 109 -3.74 -22.57 -13.94
CA PHE A 109 -4.03 -21.23 -13.43
C PHE A 109 -2.76 -20.38 -13.29
N ASP A 110 -1.69 -20.95 -12.72
CA ASP A 110 -0.41 -20.23 -12.53
C ASP A 110 0.23 -19.85 -13.87
N ALA A 111 0.19 -20.75 -14.86
CA ALA A 111 0.63 -20.46 -16.23
C ALA A 111 -0.28 -19.42 -16.91
N ALA A 112 -1.59 -19.47 -16.66
CA ALA A 112 -2.54 -18.48 -17.18
C ALA A 112 -2.29 -17.07 -16.60
N LEU A 113 -1.92 -16.96 -15.32
CA LEU A 113 -1.57 -15.68 -14.71
C LEU A 113 -0.35 -15.04 -15.39
N LEU A 114 0.73 -15.82 -15.58
CA LEU A 114 1.93 -15.32 -16.25
C LEU A 114 1.64 -14.94 -17.71
N THR A 115 0.96 -15.82 -18.44
CA THR A 115 0.67 -15.59 -19.86
C THR A 115 -0.28 -14.40 -20.08
N ALA A 116 -1.27 -14.23 -19.20
CA ALA A 116 -2.14 -13.07 -19.23
C ALA A 116 -1.39 -11.76 -18.89
N ALA A 117 -0.42 -11.80 -17.97
CA ALA A 117 0.33 -10.61 -17.54
C ALA A 117 1.09 -9.93 -18.69
N TRP A 118 1.57 -10.70 -19.70
CA TRP A 118 2.18 -10.16 -20.92
C TRP A 118 1.24 -10.16 -22.15
N GLY A 119 -0.08 -10.27 -21.90
CA GLY A 119 -1.14 -10.05 -22.88
C GLY A 119 -1.51 -11.22 -23.79
N ASP A 120 -1.24 -12.47 -23.40
CA ASP A 120 -1.72 -13.64 -24.16
C ASP A 120 -3.26 -13.78 -24.07
N ALA A 121 -3.91 -14.05 -25.21
CA ALA A 121 -5.37 -14.11 -25.30
C ALA A 121 -5.98 -15.33 -24.58
N ASN A 122 -5.31 -16.48 -24.62
CA ASN A 122 -5.76 -17.69 -23.94
C ASN A 122 -5.57 -17.57 -22.43
N GLY A 123 -4.42 -17.06 -22.00
CA GLY A 123 -4.18 -16.70 -20.60
C GLY A 123 -5.26 -15.75 -20.08
N LEU A 124 -5.51 -14.64 -20.77
CA LEU A 124 -6.54 -13.66 -20.39
C LEU A 124 -7.93 -14.29 -20.31
N LYS A 125 -8.28 -15.21 -21.23
CA LYS A 125 -9.56 -15.92 -21.19
C LYS A 125 -9.71 -16.76 -19.92
N VAL A 126 -8.67 -17.51 -19.53
CA VAL A 126 -8.68 -18.32 -18.30
C VAL A 126 -8.75 -17.42 -17.07
N VAL A 127 -7.90 -16.39 -16.99
CA VAL A 127 -7.85 -15.45 -15.86
C VAL A 127 -9.18 -14.73 -15.65
N ARG A 128 -9.84 -14.24 -16.71
CA ARG A 128 -11.19 -13.65 -16.61
C ARG A 128 -12.22 -14.66 -16.07
N GLY A 129 -12.10 -15.94 -16.46
CA GLY A 129 -12.94 -17.02 -15.96
C GLY A 129 -12.77 -17.25 -14.46
N GLU A 130 -11.53 -17.38 -14.01
CA GLU A 130 -11.18 -17.60 -12.61
C GLU A 130 -11.55 -16.41 -11.72
N ALA A 131 -11.32 -15.17 -12.18
CA ALA A 131 -11.76 -13.96 -11.48
C ALA A 131 -13.26 -13.96 -11.16
N MET A 132 -14.07 -14.65 -11.97
CA MET A 132 -15.54 -14.61 -11.88
C MET A 132 -16.17 -15.86 -11.27
N LYS A 133 -15.47 -17.01 -11.33
CA LYS A 133 -16.02 -18.33 -10.99
C LYS A 133 -15.25 -19.03 -9.88
N ALA A 134 -14.02 -18.63 -9.57
CA ALA A 134 -13.25 -19.28 -8.52
C ALA A 134 -14.00 -19.19 -7.19
N THR A 135 -13.95 -20.27 -6.41
CA THR A 135 -14.57 -20.38 -5.09
C THR A 135 -13.76 -19.64 -4.02
N SER A 136 -12.46 -19.47 -4.25
CA SER A 136 -11.55 -18.76 -3.35
C SER A 136 -11.43 -17.28 -3.72
N GLN A 137 -11.61 -16.41 -2.73
CA GLN A 137 -11.35 -14.98 -2.86
C GLN A 137 -9.86 -14.68 -3.13
N GLU A 138 -8.94 -15.50 -2.62
CA GLU A 138 -7.51 -15.36 -2.92
C GLU A 138 -7.25 -15.54 -4.43
N GLN A 139 -7.85 -16.58 -5.02
CA GLN A 139 -7.70 -16.88 -6.43
C GLN A 139 -8.39 -15.82 -7.32
N GLN A 140 -9.56 -15.34 -6.91
CA GLN A 140 -10.23 -14.23 -7.58
C GLN A 140 -9.38 -12.95 -7.57
N LEU A 141 -8.73 -12.65 -6.44
CA LEU A 141 -7.89 -11.46 -6.29
C LEU A 141 -6.62 -11.58 -7.15
N ALA A 142 -5.95 -12.73 -7.15
CA ALA A 142 -4.77 -12.98 -8.00
C ALA A 142 -5.09 -12.80 -9.49
N ALA A 143 -6.21 -13.36 -9.93
CA ALA A 143 -6.69 -13.17 -11.30
C ALA A 143 -6.98 -11.69 -11.60
N PHE A 144 -7.67 -11.00 -10.70
CA PHE A 144 -8.00 -9.59 -10.85
C PHE A 144 -6.76 -8.69 -10.95
N GLN A 145 -5.72 -8.96 -10.15
CA GLN A 145 -4.45 -8.24 -10.20
C GLN A 145 -3.77 -8.35 -11.58
N VAL A 146 -3.79 -9.54 -12.19
CA VAL A 146 -3.26 -9.74 -13.55
C VAL A 146 -4.07 -8.98 -14.59
N LEU A 147 -5.41 -8.98 -14.50
CA LEU A 147 -6.26 -8.23 -15.43
C LEU A 147 -5.97 -6.73 -15.39
N VAL A 148 -5.79 -6.19 -14.18
CA VAL A 148 -5.40 -4.78 -14.00
C VAL A 148 -4.03 -4.50 -14.63
N ALA A 149 -3.02 -5.34 -14.35
CA ALA A 149 -1.67 -5.17 -14.90
C ALA A 149 -1.63 -5.27 -16.42
N ALA A 150 -2.39 -6.22 -16.99
CA ALA A 150 -2.53 -6.43 -18.44
C ALA A 150 -3.41 -5.38 -19.12
N LYS A 151 -3.98 -4.42 -18.37
CA LYS A 151 -4.93 -3.42 -18.83
C LYS A 151 -6.12 -4.04 -19.57
N ASP A 152 -6.65 -5.12 -19.01
CA ASP A 152 -7.71 -5.87 -19.64
C ASP A 152 -9.03 -5.09 -19.70
N LYS A 153 -9.69 -5.11 -20.86
CA LYS A 153 -10.95 -4.39 -21.08
C LYS A 153 -12.12 -4.85 -20.19
N GLU A 154 -12.08 -6.09 -19.69
CA GLU A 154 -13.14 -6.64 -18.82
C GLU A 154 -12.90 -6.30 -17.33
N THR A 155 -11.82 -5.58 -16.99
CA THR A 155 -11.47 -5.23 -15.61
C THR A 155 -12.61 -4.53 -14.88
N ILE A 156 -13.24 -3.52 -15.49
CA ILE A 156 -14.33 -2.75 -14.84
C ILE A 156 -15.60 -3.60 -14.64
N PRO A 157 -16.12 -4.33 -15.66
CA PRO A 157 -17.22 -5.27 -15.48
C PRO A 157 -16.95 -6.32 -14.38
N ILE A 158 -15.75 -6.90 -14.35
CA ILE A 158 -15.36 -7.91 -13.36
C ILE A 158 -15.30 -7.30 -11.96
N ALA A 159 -14.66 -6.14 -11.81
CA ALA A 159 -14.59 -5.43 -10.54
C ALA A 159 -15.99 -5.11 -9.97
N ARG A 160 -16.90 -4.65 -10.83
CA ARG A 160 -18.30 -4.37 -10.46
C ARG A 160 -19.00 -5.61 -9.92
N ARG A 161 -18.80 -6.76 -10.58
CA ARG A 161 -19.37 -8.03 -10.13
C ARG A 161 -18.77 -8.48 -8.81
N LEU A 162 -17.44 -8.43 -8.66
CA LEU A 162 -16.76 -8.86 -7.43
C LEU A 162 -17.13 -8.00 -6.22
N LEU A 163 -17.22 -6.67 -6.38
CA LEU A 163 -17.68 -5.77 -5.31
C LEU A 163 -19.16 -5.95 -4.95
N GLY A 164 -19.98 -6.42 -5.91
CA GLY A 164 -21.41 -6.64 -5.75
C GLY A 164 -21.82 -8.05 -5.33
N GLN A 165 -20.87 -8.94 -5.02
CA GLN A 165 -21.17 -10.27 -4.49
C GLN A 165 -21.80 -10.18 -3.09
N ASP A 166 -22.64 -11.16 -2.75
CA ASP A 166 -23.14 -11.32 -1.38
C ASP A 166 -22.05 -11.92 -0.49
N LYS A 167 -21.95 -11.45 0.77
CA LYS A 167 -20.98 -11.95 1.78
C LYS A 167 -19.51 -11.90 1.35
N VAL A 168 -19.05 -10.72 0.93
CA VAL A 168 -17.64 -10.47 0.63
C VAL A 168 -16.89 -10.06 1.89
N GLU A 169 -15.70 -10.62 2.10
CA GLU A 169 -14.88 -10.22 3.25
C GLU A 169 -14.36 -8.78 3.07
N PRO A 170 -14.40 -7.93 4.12
CA PRO A 170 -13.91 -6.55 4.04
C PRO A 170 -12.45 -6.44 3.57
N GLU A 171 -11.62 -7.44 3.92
CA GLU A 171 -10.24 -7.50 3.47
C GLU A 171 -10.13 -7.66 1.95
N PHE A 172 -10.85 -8.63 1.38
CA PHE A 172 -10.89 -8.85 -0.07
C PHE A 172 -11.42 -7.61 -0.80
N GLN A 173 -12.53 -7.00 -0.35
CA GLN A 173 -13.04 -5.76 -0.97
C GLN A 173 -11.99 -4.65 -0.95
N GLY A 174 -11.31 -4.48 0.19
CA GLY A 174 -10.25 -3.49 0.33
C GLY A 174 -9.06 -3.73 -0.59
N ASN A 175 -8.66 -4.99 -0.77
CA ASN A 175 -7.57 -5.36 -1.67
C ASN A 175 -7.95 -5.19 -3.14
N LEU A 176 -9.20 -5.49 -3.50
CA LEU A 176 -9.72 -5.28 -4.85
C LEU A 176 -9.78 -3.78 -5.20
N ILE A 177 -10.26 -2.94 -4.28
CA ILE A 177 -10.27 -1.48 -4.43
C ILE A 177 -8.84 -0.95 -4.57
N ALA A 178 -7.91 -1.40 -3.72
CA ALA A 178 -6.51 -0.97 -3.82
C ALA A 178 -5.89 -1.38 -5.18
N THR A 179 -6.23 -2.57 -5.67
CA THR A 179 -5.76 -3.07 -6.98
C THR A 179 -6.34 -2.24 -8.13
N LEU A 180 -7.63 -1.86 -8.08
CA LEU A 180 -8.24 -0.94 -9.04
C LEU A 180 -7.51 0.40 -9.15
N GLY A 181 -6.87 0.85 -8.07
CA GLY A 181 -6.05 2.06 -8.06
C GLY A 181 -4.87 2.06 -9.03
N ARG A 182 -4.50 0.90 -9.60
CA ARG A 182 -3.49 0.77 -10.66
C ARG A 182 -4.07 0.75 -12.08
N TYR A 183 -5.38 0.60 -12.22
CA TYR A 183 -6.05 0.57 -13.52
C TYR A 183 -6.47 1.99 -13.93
N VAL A 184 -5.67 2.64 -14.77
CA VAL A 184 -5.88 4.04 -15.16
C VAL A 184 -7.03 4.18 -16.16
N ASP A 185 -8.26 4.27 -15.66
CA ASP A 185 -9.48 4.45 -16.45
C ASP A 185 -10.47 5.40 -15.73
N PRO A 186 -11.14 6.33 -16.44
CA PRO A 186 -12.12 7.22 -15.82
C PRO A 186 -13.28 6.48 -15.14
N SER A 187 -13.66 5.30 -15.65
CA SER A 187 -14.76 4.48 -15.16
C SER A 187 -14.50 3.90 -13.76
N VAL A 188 -13.24 3.84 -13.32
CA VAL A 188 -12.90 3.49 -11.93
C VAL A 188 -13.57 4.47 -10.97
N ALA A 189 -13.53 5.77 -11.27
CA ALA A 189 -14.14 6.78 -10.42
C ALA A 189 -15.66 6.58 -10.33
N SER A 190 -16.33 6.37 -11.47
CA SER A 190 -17.76 6.10 -11.51
C SER A 190 -18.14 4.84 -10.74
N LEU A 191 -17.36 3.75 -10.89
CA LEU A 191 -17.58 2.50 -10.17
C LEU A 191 -17.44 2.69 -8.65
N LEU A 192 -16.34 3.28 -8.19
CA LEU A 192 -16.09 3.43 -6.75
C LEU A 192 -17.11 4.37 -6.08
N LEU A 193 -17.46 5.48 -6.73
CA LEU A 193 -18.48 6.41 -6.23
C LEU A 193 -19.87 5.76 -6.09
N GLU A 194 -20.22 4.83 -6.97
CA GLU A 194 -21.46 4.05 -6.89
C GLU A 194 -21.43 3.02 -5.75
N GLN A 195 -20.25 2.46 -5.45
CA GLN A 195 -20.09 1.43 -4.43
C GLN A 195 -19.94 1.98 -3.02
N ILE A 196 -19.35 3.17 -2.82
CA ILE A 196 -19.11 3.77 -1.50
C ILE A 196 -20.30 3.67 -0.52
N PRO A 197 -21.56 3.99 -0.91
CA PRO A 197 -22.70 3.89 0.00
C PRO A 197 -23.03 2.47 0.47
N LYS A 198 -22.52 1.44 -0.22
CA LYS A 198 -22.74 0.01 0.05
C LYS A 198 -21.57 -0.63 0.81
N LEU A 199 -20.43 0.04 0.87
CA LEU A 199 -19.24 -0.47 1.54
C LEU A 199 -19.37 -0.34 3.06
N SER A 200 -18.71 -1.24 3.79
CA SER A 200 -18.63 -1.11 5.25
C SER A 200 -17.79 0.12 5.64
N PRO A 201 -17.95 0.63 6.88
CA PRO A 201 -17.17 1.77 7.38
C PRO A 201 -15.64 1.59 7.30
N ASP A 202 -15.15 0.34 7.32
CA ASP A 202 -13.72 0.02 7.25
C ASP A 202 -13.18 -0.04 5.81
N VAL A 203 -14.07 -0.20 4.82
CA VAL A 203 -13.70 -0.35 3.40
C VAL A 203 -13.92 0.93 2.61
N ALA A 204 -14.96 1.71 2.93
CA ALA A 204 -15.24 2.98 2.26
C ALA A 204 -14.02 3.95 2.23
N PRO A 205 -13.23 4.11 3.31
CA PRO A 205 -12.03 4.94 3.28
C PRO A 205 -10.97 4.48 2.26
N LYS A 206 -10.90 3.17 1.97
CA LYS A 206 -9.98 2.64 0.94
C LYS A 206 -10.39 3.09 -0.47
N ALA A 207 -11.69 3.24 -0.73
CA ALA A 207 -12.19 3.78 -2.00
C ALA A 207 -11.89 5.28 -2.14
N ILE A 208 -12.07 6.05 -1.06
CA ILE A 208 -11.69 7.48 -1.02
C ILE A 208 -10.18 7.63 -1.24
N GLU A 209 -9.36 6.77 -0.62
CA GLU A 209 -7.92 6.78 -0.84
C GLU A 209 -7.57 6.66 -2.32
N VAL A 210 -8.13 5.67 -3.01
CA VAL A 210 -7.93 5.51 -4.46
C VAL A 210 -8.40 6.73 -5.24
N LEU A 211 -9.63 7.20 -5.01
CA LEU A 211 -10.21 8.35 -5.74
C LEU A 211 -9.41 9.65 -5.57
N SER A 212 -8.70 9.81 -4.44
CA SER A 212 -7.89 10.98 -4.14
C SER A 212 -6.49 10.97 -4.78
N GLN A 213 -6.04 9.85 -5.37
CA GLN A 213 -4.64 9.69 -5.80
C GLN A 213 -4.25 10.46 -7.06
N ARG A 214 -5.22 10.81 -7.92
CA ARG A 214 -4.94 11.42 -9.22
C ARG A 214 -6.04 12.39 -9.67
N PRO A 215 -5.70 13.39 -10.50
CA PRO A 215 -6.67 14.36 -11.02
C PRO A 215 -7.90 13.71 -11.68
N LEU A 216 -7.67 12.68 -12.50
CA LEU A 216 -8.70 11.96 -13.26
C LEU A 216 -9.88 11.47 -12.40
N TRP A 217 -9.61 11.11 -11.14
CA TRP A 217 -10.60 10.56 -10.22
C TRP A 217 -11.04 11.56 -9.14
N SER A 218 -10.14 12.47 -8.77
CA SER A 218 -10.42 13.47 -7.75
C SER A 218 -11.43 14.52 -8.20
N GLY A 219 -11.47 14.88 -9.50
CA GLY A 219 -12.52 15.74 -10.03
C GLY A 219 -13.94 15.18 -9.79
N PRO A 220 -14.25 13.95 -10.24
CA PRO A 220 -15.52 13.28 -9.92
C PRO A 220 -15.81 13.17 -8.41
N LEU A 221 -14.79 12.89 -7.59
CA LEU A 221 -14.93 12.84 -6.13
C LEU A 221 -15.36 14.20 -5.54
N LEU A 222 -14.69 15.28 -5.91
CA LEU A 222 -15.04 16.63 -5.45
C LEU A 222 -16.45 17.03 -5.91
N LYS A 223 -16.85 16.67 -7.13
CA LYS A 223 -18.24 16.87 -7.60
C LYS A 223 -19.26 16.10 -6.75
N ALA A 224 -18.95 14.86 -6.35
CA ALA A 224 -19.83 14.06 -5.49
C ALA A 224 -19.96 14.67 -4.09
N ILE A 225 -18.90 15.28 -3.57
CA ILE A 225 -18.87 15.98 -2.28
C ILE A 225 -19.66 17.29 -2.36
N ALA A 226 -19.44 18.10 -3.39
CA ALA A 226 -20.22 19.32 -3.64
C ALA A 226 -21.73 19.01 -3.76
N ALA A 227 -22.08 17.87 -4.36
CA ALA A 227 -23.44 17.37 -4.46
C ALA A 227 -23.98 16.70 -3.18
N LYS A 228 -23.22 16.71 -2.08
CA LYS A 228 -23.56 16.09 -0.78
C LYS A 228 -23.86 14.58 -0.85
N ARG A 229 -23.38 13.89 -1.88
CA ARG A 229 -23.48 12.41 -1.99
C ARG A 229 -22.41 11.71 -1.15
N ILE A 230 -21.30 12.40 -0.90
CA ILE A 230 -20.21 11.98 -0.02
C ILE A 230 -20.00 13.11 1.00
N PRO A 231 -19.94 12.81 2.31
CA PRO A 231 -19.63 13.82 3.32
C PRO A 231 -18.25 14.44 3.08
N ALA A 232 -18.11 15.76 3.27
CA ALA A 232 -16.85 16.46 3.05
C ALA A 232 -15.73 15.95 3.99
N GLU A 233 -16.13 15.46 5.16
CA GLU A 233 -15.29 14.89 6.22
C GLU A 233 -14.74 13.49 5.85
N SER A 234 -15.16 12.92 4.71
CA SER A 234 -14.67 11.62 4.23
C SER A 234 -13.20 11.66 3.81
N LEU A 235 -12.68 12.84 3.44
CA LEU A 235 -11.27 13.02 3.09
C LEU A 235 -10.48 13.42 4.33
N ASN A 236 -9.38 12.70 4.57
CA ASN A 236 -8.44 13.08 5.62
C ASN A 236 -7.49 14.19 5.13
N VAL A 237 -6.77 14.82 6.06
CA VAL A 237 -5.86 15.94 5.77
C VAL A 237 -4.79 15.60 4.73
N ASN A 238 -4.27 14.37 4.72
CA ASN A 238 -3.24 13.96 3.77
C ASN A 238 -3.81 13.83 2.35
N GLN A 239 -5.03 13.31 2.24
CA GLN A 239 -5.77 13.25 0.97
C GLN A 239 -6.13 14.66 0.48
N LEU A 240 -6.58 15.54 1.38
CA LEU A 240 -6.85 16.94 1.06
C LEU A 240 -5.58 17.63 0.52
N ARG A 241 -4.44 17.48 1.21
CA ARG A 241 -3.14 18.03 0.77
C ARG A 241 -2.72 17.52 -0.61
N ARG A 242 -2.88 16.22 -0.86
CA ARG A 242 -2.62 15.61 -2.17
C ARG A 242 -3.51 16.20 -3.26
N VAL A 243 -4.82 16.31 -3.00
CA VAL A 243 -5.76 16.88 -3.98
C VAL A 243 -5.45 18.35 -4.24
N ALA A 244 -5.09 19.11 -3.20
CA ALA A 244 -4.66 20.50 -3.31
C ALA A 244 -3.31 20.67 -4.02
N SER A 245 -2.47 19.65 -4.10
CA SER A 245 -1.20 19.73 -4.85
C SER A 245 -1.34 19.46 -6.35
N PHE A 246 -2.52 19.08 -6.85
CA PHE A 246 -2.70 18.82 -8.27
C PHE A 246 -2.61 20.09 -9.11
N GLN A 247 -1.87 20.04 -10.22
CA GLN A 247 -1.74 21.13 -11.19
C GLN A 247 -2.92 21.18 -12.18
N ASP A 248 -4.16 21.05 -11.68
CA ASP A 248 -5.40 21.08 -12.47
C ASP A 248 -6.32 22.22 -12.00
N GLU A 249 -6.52 23.22 -12.85
CA GLU A 249 -7.30 24.43 -12.51
C GLU A 249 -8.76 24.13 -12.11
N ALA A 250 -9.39 23.15 -12.75
CA ALA A 250 -10.79 22.81 -12.48
C ALA A 250 -10.92 22.14 -11.10
N ILE A 251 -9.96 21.28 -10.75
CA ILE A 251 -9.87 20.68 -9.42
C ILE A 251 -9.56 21.74 -8.38
N GLN A 252 -8.59 22.62 -8.61
CA GLN A 252 -8.23 23.68 -7.66
C GLN A 252 -9.42 24.59 -7.36
N LYS A 253 -10.21 24.93 -8.38
CA LYS A 253 -11.44 25.70 -8.21
C LYS A 253 -12.47 24.96 -7.34
N GLN A 254 -12.79 23.71 -7.68
CA GLN A 254 -13.74 22.91 -6.90
C GLN A 254 -13.27 22.70 -5.45
N PHE A 255 -11.98 22.41 -5.29
CA PHE A 255 -11.36 22.23 -4.00
C PHE A 255 -11.51 23.49 -3.15
N LYS A 256 -11.22 24.67 -3.72
CA LYS A 256 -11.36 25.95 -3.02
C LYS A 256 -12.81 26.29 -2.65
N GLU A 257 -13.77 25.93 -3.49
CA GLU A 257 -15.20 26.12 -3.19
C GLU A 257 -15.69 25.25 -2.03
N ILE A 258 -15.16 24.02 -1.89
CA ILE A 258 -15.58 23.06 -0.85
C ILE A 258 -14.80 23.25 0.45
N TYR A 259 -13.47 23.38 0.35
CA TYR A 259 -12.53 23.29 1.47
C TYR A 259 -11.74 24.58 1.71
N GLY A 260 -11.80 25.55 0.79
CA GLY A 260 -10.95 26.74 0.84
C GLY A 260 -9.50 26.44 0.47
N THR A 261 -8.55 27.07 1.16
CA THR A 261 -7.12 26.87 0.90
C THR A 261 -6.49 26.00 1.97
N ILE A 262 -5.68 25.02 1.55
CA ILE A 262 -4.83 24.27 2.48
C ILE A 262 -3.54 25.05 2.72
N ARG A 263 -3.07 25.03 3.96
CA ARG A 263 -1.77 25.58 4.33
C ARG A 263 -0.65 24.61 3.96
N GLU A 264 0.29 25.06 3.14
CA GLU A 264 1.44 24.25 2.70
C GLU A 264 2.66 24.33 3.65
N GLY A 265 2.69 25.32 4.55
CA GLY A 265 3.79 25.55 5.49
C GLY A 265 3.44 25.25 6.95
N ARG A 266 4.37 25.54 7.86
CA ARG A 266 4.15 25.43 9.31
C ARG A 266 3.12 26.48 9.77
N ASN A 267 2.38 26.18 10.84
CA ASN A 267 1.50 27.17 11.46
C ASN A 267 2.06 27.61 12.81
N PRO A 268 2.52 28.85 12.93
CA PRO A 268 3.09 29.35 14.17
C PRO A 268 2.05 29.39 15.31
N ASN A 269 0.75 29.40 14.99
CA ASN A 269 -0.31 29.40 16.00
C ASN A 269 -0.57 28.02 16.61
N ARG A 270 0.08 26.94 16.13
CA ARG A 270 -0.08 25.59 16.74
C ARG A 270 0.44 25.54 18.16
N GLU A 271 1.44 26.36 18.49
CA GLU A 271 1.93 26.52 19.87
C GLU A 271 0.82 26.99 20.83
N GLN A 272 -0.07 27.90 20.38
CA GLN A 272 -1.21 28.34 21.19
C GLN A 272 -2.23 27.21 21.39
N VAL A 273 -2.45 26.38 20.36
CA VAL A 273 -3.31 25.19 20.45
C VAL A 273 -2.73 24.20 21.45
N PHE A 274 -1.42 23.97 21.43
CA PHE A 274 -0.73 23.13 22.42
C PHE A 274 -1.06 23.58 23.85
N TYR A 275 -0.89 24.87 24.18
CA TYR A 275 -1.18 25.38 25.52
C TYR A 275 -2.66 25.21 25.90
N LYS A 276 -3.57 25.54 24.98
CA LYS A 276 -5.02 25.39 25.20
C LYS A 276 -5.41 23.93 25.45
N MET A 277 -4.88 23.00 24.66
CA MET A 277 -5.17 21.58 24.79
C MET A 277 -4.53 20.97 26.03
N ARG A 278 -3.34 21.41 26.42
CA ARG A 278 -2.70 21.01 27.68
C ARG A 278 -3.57 21.34 28.88
N ASP A 279 -4.12 22.56 28.92
CA ASP A 279 -4.95 23.00 30.03
C ASP A 279 -6.31 22.28 30.03
N PHE A 280 -6.92 22.09 28.85
CA PHE A 280 -8.14 21.29 28.70
C PHE A 280 -7.98 19.84 29.19
N LEU A 281 -6.92 19.16 28.77
CA LEU A 281 -6.68 17.75 29.11
C LEU A 281 -6.30 17.56 30.59
N LYS A 282 -5.72 18.56 31.25
CA LYS A 282 -5.52 18.53 32.71
C LYS A 282 -6.84 18.57 33.47
N GLY A 283 -7.84 19.27 32.95
CA GLY A 283 -9.14 19.44 33.59
C GLY A 283 -10.21 18.43 33.17
N THR A 284 -9.93 17.58 32.16
CA THR A 284 -10.92 16.68 31.55
C THR A 284 -10.47 15.23 31.66
N PRO A 285 -11.06 14.43 32.55
CA PRO A 285 -10.74 13.01 32.68
C PRO A 285 -11.10 12.23 31.41
N GLY A 286 -10.26 11.26 31.06
CA GLY A 286 -10.48 10.33 29.95
C GLY A 286 -10.44 8.87 30.38
N ASP A 287 -11.09 8.01 29.61
CA ASP A 287 -11.03 6.56 29.76
C ASP A 287 -9.98 5.97 28.80
N PRO A 288 -8.90 5.35 29.30
CA PRO A 288 -7.85 4.78 28.45
C PRO A 288 -8.31 3.58 27.60
N VAL A 289 -9.37 2.86 28.00
CA VAL A 289 -9.93 1.76 27.19
C VAL A 289 -10.66 2.34 25.98
N GLN A 290 -11.45 3.40 26.17
CA GLN A 290 -12.08 4.13 25.05
C GLN A 290 -11.02 4.84 24.20
N GLY A 291 -9.96 5.33 24.84
CA GLY A 291 -8.81 5.95 24.18
C GLY A 291 -8.09 5.02 23.22
N GLN A 292 -7.95 3.74 23.58
CA GLN A 292 -7.37 2.73 22.69
C GLN A 292 -8.19 2.60 21.41
N ALA A 293 -9.53 2.61 21.48
CA ALA A 293 -10.39 2.55 20.30
C ALA A 293 -10.19 3.78 19.38
N VAL A 294 -10.03 4.97 19.96
CA VAL A 294 -9.72 6.20 19.20
C VAL A 294 -8.33 6.10 18.55
N PHE A 295 -7.33 5.61 19.29
CA PHE A 295 -5.99 5.37 18.77
C PHE A 295 -6.01 4.43 17.57
N THR A 296 -6.70 3.29 17.68
CA THR A 296 -6.81 2.28 16.61
C THR A 296 -7.41 2.87 15.34
N LYS A 297 -8.40 3.76 15.48
CA LYS A 297 -9.06 4.38 14.33
C LYS A 297 -8.17 5.40 13.60
N ILE A 298 -7.40 6.20 14.34
CA ILE A 298 -6.73 7.39 13.79
C ILE A 298 -5.21 7.20 13.74
N CYS A 299 -4.61 6.91 14.89
CA CYS A 299 -3.16 6.91 15.07
C CYS A 299 -2.52 5.61 14.58
N ALA A 300 -3.20 4.46 14.76
CA ALA A 300 -2.69 3.14 14.38
C ALA A 300 -2.51 2.96 12.86
N GLN A 301 -3.06 3.86 12.05
CA GLN A 301 -2.82 3.92 10.60
C GLN A 301 -1.37 4.26 10.25
N CYS A 302 -0.65 4.87 11.19
CA CYS A 302 0.74 5.31 10.99
C CYS A 302 1.68 4.91 12.12
N HIS A 303 1.20 4.81 13.36
CA HIS A 303 2.03 4.57 14.54
C HIS A 303 1.76 3.21 15.15
N LYS A 304 2.83 2.62 15.68
CA LYS A 304 2.76 1.45 16.55
C LYS A 304 2.79 1.89 18.02
N ILE A 305 2.00 1.24 18.86
CA ILE A 305 2.07 1.34 20.33
C ILE A 305 1.78 -0.03 20.92
N TYR A 306 2.62 -0.48 21.87
CA TYR A 306 2.49 -1.79 22.52
C TYR A 306 2.40 -2.98 21.56
N GLY A 307 3.01 -2.86 20.39
CA GLY A 307 2.97 -3.89 19.34
C GLY A 307 1.83 -3.75 18.34
N GLU A 308 0.83 -2.90 18.60
CA GLU A 308 -0.34 -2.70 17.73
C GLU A 308 -0.19 -1.47 16.83
N GLY A 309 -0.63 -1.57 15.58
CA GLY A 309 -0.63 -0.49 14.59
C GLY A 309 0.43 -0.63 13.49
N ALA A 310 0.45 0.34 12.58
CA ALA A 310 1.29 0.32 11.38
C ALA A 310 2.71 0.87 11.61
N ASP A 311 3.65 0.41 10.78
CA ASP A 311 5.05 0.87 10.77
C ASP A 311 5.27 1.93 9.67
N VAL A 312 4.66 3.11 9.84
CA VAL A 312 4.88 4.28 8.98
C VAL A 312 5.72 5.31 9.72
N GLY A 313 5.14 5.91 10.75
CA GLY A 313 5.81 6.79 11.70
C GLY A 313 6.58 6.01 12.77
N PRO A 314 7.17 6.70 13.76
CA PRO A 314 7.85 6.03 14.86
C PRO A 314 6.90 5.13 15.66
N ASP A 315 7.44 4.03 16.18
CA ASP A 315 6.82 3.29 17.28
C ASP A 315 6.85 4.18 18.53
N ILE A 316 5.65 4.58 18.98
CA ILE A 316 5.46 5.52 20.08
C ILE A 316 5.38 4.83 21.45
N THR A 317 5.63 3.51 21.54
CA THR A 317 5.70 2.81 22.83
C THR A 317 6.73 3.46 23.76
N ARG A 318 7.85 3.94 23.20
CA ARG A 318 8.90 4.64 23.96
C ARG A 318 9.40 5.92 23.29
N ASN A 319 9.14 6.15 22.01
CA ASN A 319 9.60 7.34 21.29
C ASN A 319 8.51 8.42 21.25
N GLY A 320 8.91 9.69 21.36
CA GLY A 320 7.99 10.82 21.26
C GLY A 320 7.00 10.96 22.43
N ARG A 321 7.18 10.17 23.49
CA ARG A 321 6.32 10.08 24.68
C ARG A 321 7.13 10.05 25.99
N ASN A 322 8.29 10.70 26.05
CA ASN A 322 9.13 10.66 27.26
C ASN A 322 8.49 11.40 28.45
N ASN A 323 7.67 12.41 28.15
CA ASN A 323 6.85 13.13 29.14
C ASN A 323 5.59 13.68 28.47
N TRP A 324 4.66 14.15 29.29
CA TRP A 324 3.36 14.65 28.87
C TRP A 324 3.43 15.82 27.89
N ASP A 325 4.24 16.85 28.19
CA ASP A 325 4.34 18.04 27.34
C ASP A 325 4.98 17.71 25.98
N GLN A 326 5.96 16.80 25.94
CA GLN A 326 6.53 16.33 24.68
C GLN A 326 5.49 15.59 23.83
N LEU A 327 4.70 14.69 24.43
CA LEU A 327 3.62 13.99 23.74
C LEU A 327 2.63 15.01 23.13
N LEU A 328 2.17 15.97 23.94
CA LEU A 328 1.22 16.98 23.51
C LEU A 328 1.78 17.85 22.37
N MET A 329 3.04 18.28 22.47
CA MET A 329 3.70 19.05 21.41
C MET A 329 3.78 18.25 20.11
N ASN A 330 4.19 16.97 20.17
CA ASN A 330 4.28 16.12 18.99
C ASN A 330 2.92 15.89 18.31
N VAL A 331 1.83 15.82 19.08
CA VAL A 331 0.49 15.58 18.53
C VAL A 331 -0.17 16.86 18.01
N PHE A 332 -0.06 17.96 18.76
CA PHE A 332 -0.72 19.21 18.40
C PHE A 332 0.12 20.11 17.51
N ASP A 333 1.44 19.97 17.48
CA ASP A 333 2.31 20.60 16.48
C ASP A 333 3.32 19.59 15.88
N PRO A 334 2.82 18.64 15.05
CA PRO A 334 3.69 17.60 14.48
C PRO A 334 4.75 18.15 13.52
N SER A 335 4.65 19.42 13.11
CA SER A 335 5.61 20.07 12.20
C SER A 335 6.59 21.01 12.93
N ALA A 336 6.52 21.11 14.27
CA ALA A 336 7.47 21.89 15.06
C ALA A 336 8.91 21.41 14.85
N VAL A 337 9.12 20.11 15.02
CA VAL A 337 10.41 19.43 14.83
C VAL A 337 10.18 18.15 14.04
N ILE A 338 10.74 18.09 12.83
CA ILE A 338 10.66 16.92 11.95
C ILE A 338 12.06 16.33 11.83
N GLY A 339 12.24 15.11 12.32
CA GLY A 339 13.52 14.40 12.17
C GLY A 339 13.82 14.11 10.69
N PRO A 340 15.09 14.03 10.27
CA PRO A 340 15.47 13.82 8.86
C PRO A 340 14.79 12.60 8.21
N GLY A 341 14.68 11.47 8.94
CA GLY A 341 14.02 10.25 8.46
C GLY A 341 12.48 10.31 8.43
N TYR A 342 11.88 11.41 8.90
CA TYR A 342 10.43 11.62 8.96
C TYR A 342 9.97 12.78 8.08
N GLN A 343 10.86 13.34 7.25
CA GLN A 343 10.51 14.35 6.25
C GLN A 343 9.82 13.67 5.07
N ALA A 344 8.52 13.96 4.89
CA ALA A 344 7.75 13.35 3.81
C ALA A 344 8.28 13.75 2.43
N ARG A 345 8.16 12.83 1.46
CA ARG A 345 8.35 13.08 0.04
C ARG A 345 6.99 13.13 -0.64
N ILE A 346 6.86 14.04 -1.60
CA ILE A 346 5.72 14.16 -2.50
C ILE A 346 6.27 13.87 -3.89
N LEU A 347 5.77 12.79 -4.51
CA LEU A 347 6.18 12.34 -5.83
C LEU A 347 5.00 12.43 -6.78
N ALA A 348 5.16 13.10 -7.91
CA ALA A 348 4.30 12.89 -9.07
C ALA A 348 4.95 11.81 -9.94
N VAL A 349 4.17 10.79 -10.30
CA VAL A 349 4.61 9.68 -11.15
C VAL A 349 3.90 9.71 -12.50
N ASP A 350 4.55 9.16 -13.52
CA ASP A 350 4.10 9.14 -14.91
C ASP A 350 2.73 8.45 -15.13
N ASP A 351 2.32 7.59 -14.21
CA ASP A 351 0.99 6.98 -14.18
C ASP A 351 -0.12 7.94 -13.69
N GLY A 352 0.25 9.18 -13.36
CA GLY A 352 -0.62 10.27 -12.93
C GLY A 352 -0.96 10.28 -11.45
N ARG A 353 -0.43 9.35 -10.63
CA ARG A 353 -0.59 9.41 -9.17
C ARG A 353 0.29 10.49 -8.57
N VAL A 354 -0.19 11.10 -7.49
CA VAL A 354 0.64 11.84 -6.55
C VAL A 354 0.74 11.04 -5.25
N LEU A 355 1.95 10.59 -4.94
CA LEU A 355 2.25 9.80 -3.76
C LEU A 355 2.91 10.68 -2.70
N THR A 356 2.42 10.57 -1.46
CA THR A 356 3.02 11.26 -0.31
C THR A 356 3.32 10.23 0.77
N GLY A 357 4.60 10.15 1.17
CA GLY A 357 5.04 9.13 2.12
C GLY A 357 6.40 9.44 2.75
N LEU A 358 6.83 8.58 3.66
CA LEU A 358 8.15 8.68 4.29
C LEU A 358 9.17 7.83 3.52
N PRO A 359 10.38 8.35 3.25
CA PRO A 359 11.38 7.59 2.52
C PRO A 359 11.92 6.44 3.38
N VAL A 360 11.92 5.24 2.82
CA VAL A 360 12.63 4.06 3.35
C VAL A 360 13.98 3.92 2.68
N GLU A 361 13.98 4.10 1.36
CA GLU A 361 15.16 4.00 0.51
C GLU A 361 15.05 5.07 -0.58
N GLU A 362 16.18 5.70 -0.88
CA GLU A 362 16.33 6.61 -2.00
C GLU A 362 17.65 6.26 -2.68
N SER A 363 17.56 5.70 -3.89
CA SER A 363 18.72 5.32 -4.70
C SER A 363 18.58 5.87 -6.12
N ASP A 364 19.64 5.72 -6.92
CA ASP A 364 19.65 6.19 -8.31
C ASP A 364 18.64 5.43 -9.18
N THR A 365 18.23 4.22 -8.77
CA THR A 365 17.32 3.36 -9.54
C THR A 365 15.88 3.40 -9.04
N GLN A 366 15.65 3.68 -7.75
CA GLN A 366 14.30 3.65 -7.17
C GLN A 366 14.14 4.51 -5.91
N VAL A 367 12.90 4.84 -5.60
CA VAL A 367 12.47 5.43 -4.32
C VAL A 367 11.45 4.49 -3.69
N ILE A 368 11.66 4.14 -2.41
CA ILE A 368 10.69 3.36 -1.64
C ILE A 368 10.06 4.25 -0.58
N LEU A 369 8.74 4.41 -0.64
CA LEU A 369 7.98 5.18 0.32
C LEU A 369 7.14 4.29 1.23
N LYS A 370 7.18 4.55 2.54
CA LYS A 370 6.15 4.14 3.50
C LYS A 370 4.97 5.11 3.40
N ILE A 371 3.80 4.59 3.06
CA ILE A 371 2.55 5.36 2.99
C ILE A 371 1.58 4.89 4.07
N GLN A 372 0.44 5.57 4.20
CA GLN A 372 -0.61 5.26 5.18
C GLN A 372 -0.99 3.76 5.18
N GLY A 373 -1.15 3.18 6.38
CA GLY A 373 -1.49 1.78 6.57
C GLY A 373 -0.29 0.82 6.50
N GLY A 374 0.94 1.34 6.53
CA GLY A 374 2.18 0.52 6.55
C GLY A 374 2.58 -0.04 5.19
N LYS A 375 1.93 0.39 4.11
CA LYS A 375 2.24 -0.06 2.75
C LYS A 375 3.56 0.56 2.28
N ARG A 376 4.30 -0.20 1.47
CA ARG A 376 5.47 0.28 0.76
C ARG A 376 5.14 0.42 -0.72
N GLU A 377 5.33 1.62 -1.25
CA GLU A 377 5.34 1.85 -2.70
C GLU A 377 6.80 1.86 -3.14
N ILE A 378 7.11 1.07 -4.16
CA ILE A 378 8.42 1.05 -4.82
C ILE A 378 8.23 1.75 -6.15
N ILE A 379 8.94 2.85 -6.36
CA ILE A 379 8.81 3.69 -7.53
C ILE A 379 10.15 3.76 -8.24
N PRO A 380 10.28 3.20 -9.46
CA PRO A 380 11.44 3.38 -10.31
C PRO A 380 11.75 4.86 -10.56
N ARG A 381 13.03 5.23 -10.55
CA ARG A 381 13.46 6.64 -10.61
C ARG A 381 13.05 7.31 -11.93
N ASP A 382 13.02 6.55 -13.01
CA ASP A 382 12.62 6.97 -14.35
C ASP A 382 11.11 7.22 -14.50
N GLN A 383 10.29 6.73 -13.56
CA GLN A 383 8.83 6.98 -13.52
C GLN A 383 8.46 8.23 -12.72
N ILE A 384 9.41 8.88 -12.04
CA ILE A 384 9.17 10.06 -11.20
C ILE A 384 9.28 11.33 -12.05
N GLU A 385 8.16 12.02 -12.24
CA GLU A 385 8.09 13.29 -12.97
C GLU A 385 8.46 14.47 -12.06
N GLU A 386 7.97 14.47 -10.82
CA GLU A 386 8.29 15.49 -9.83
C GLU A 386 8.68 14.86 -8.50
N TYR A 387 9.69 15.44 -7.86
CA TYR A 387 10.19 15.03 -6.57
C TYR A 387 10.29 16.25 -5.65
N LYS A 388 9.53 16.26 -4.55
CA LYS A 388 9.55 17.35 -3.56
C LYS A 388 9.68 16.82 -2.13
N THR A 389 10.49 17.48 -1.33
CA THR A 389 10.50 17.30 0.14
C THR A 389 9.46 18.21 0.77
N SER A 390 8.59 17.65 1.61
CA SER A 390 7.57 18.40 2.34
C SER A 390 8.17 19.23 3.46
N GLU A 391 7.70 20.48 3.62
CA GLU A 391 8.07 21.37 4.74
C GLU A 391 7.30 21.08 6.03
N VAL A 392 6.25 20.26 5.91
CA VAL A 392 5.34 19.86 6.98
C VAL A 392 5.36 18.34 7.17
N SER A 393 5.02 17.91 8.37
CA SER A 393 4.97 16.48 8.71
C SER A 393 3.89 15.74 7.93
N LEU A 394 4.11 14.44 7.71
CA LEU A 394 3.08 13.51 7.21
C LEU A 394 1.98 13.27 8.25
N MET A 395 2.29 13.48 9.53
CA MET A 395 1.28 13.43 10.58
C MET A 395 0.33 14.63 10.43
N PRO A 396 -0.99 14.40 10.33
CA PRO A 396 -1.98 15.46 10.20
C PRO A 396 -1.91 16.46 11.36
N ASP A 397 -2.11 17.74 11.06
CA ASP A 397 -2.42 18.75 12.07
C ASP A 397 -3.93 18.82 12.37
N GLU A 398 -4.28 19.63 13.36
CA GLU A 398 -5.68 19.94 13.71
C GLU A 398 -6.50 18.74 14.23
N LEU A 399 -5.85 17.79 14.91
CA LEU A 399 -6.52 16.64 15.54
C LEU A 399 -7.67 17.08 16.46
N GLU A 400 -7.52 18.22 17.15
CA GLU A 400 -8.52 18.78 18.05
C GLU A 400 -9.84 19.18 17.36
N LYS A 401 -9.85 19.29 16.02
CA LYS A 401 -11.07 19.56 15.24
C LYS A 401 -11.73 18.28 14.73
N GLN A 402 -11.03 17.15 14.77
CA GLN A 402 -11.50 15.87 14.23
C GLN A 402 -12.16 14.98 15.29
N LEU A 403 -11.93 15.28 16.57
CA LEU A 403 -12.41 14.51 17.70
C LEU A 403 -13.38 15.34 18.55
N THR A 404 -14.37 14.66 19.12
CA THR A 404 -15.16 15.27 20.20
C THR A 404 -14.27 15.50 21.43
N PRO A 405 -14.61 16.47 22.31
CA PRO A 405 -13.82 16.74 23.51
C PRO A 405 -13.54 15.50 24.37
N GLN A 406 -14.52 14.61 24.53
CA GLN A 406 -14.35 13.38 25.31
C GLN A 406 -13.43 12.38 24.61
N GLN A 407 -13.59 12.17 23.31
CA GLN A 407 -12.69 11.28 22.55
C GLN A 407 -11.23 11.75 22.60
N LEU A 408 -11.02 13.08 22.62
CA LEU A 408 -9.69 13.64 22.79
C LEU A 408 -9.14 13.34 24.19
N ALA A 409 -9.94 13.54 25.25
CA ALA A 409 -9.55 13.21 26.61
C ALA A 409 -9.23 11.70 26.77
N ASP A 410 -10.10 10.84 26.24
CA ASP A 410 -9.92 9.38 26.27
C ASP A 410 -8.64 8.96 25.54
N LEU A 411 -8.40 9.47 24.32
CA LEU A 411 -7.19 9.19 23.54
C LEU A 411 -5.94 9.56 24.34
N PHE A 412 -5.92 10.73 24.97
CA PHE A 412 -4.75 11.18 25.72
C PHE A 412 -4.60 10.46 27.08
N ALA A 413 -5.68 9.96 27.68
CA ALA A 413 -5.60 9.06 28.83
C ALA A 413 -4.90 7.73 28.45
N PHE A 414 -5.20 7.18 27.26
CA PHE A 414 -4.51 6.02 26.71
C PHE A 414 -3.03 6.32 26.40
N LEU A 415 -2.76 7.42 25.69
CA LEU A 415 -1.40 7.84 25.33
C LEU A 415 -0.57 8.29 26.54
N ALA A 416 -1.18 8.50 27.71
CA ALA A 416 -0.46 8.78 28.96
C ALA A 416 0.10 7.51 29.63
N LEU A 417 -0.31 6.30 29.26
CA LEU A 417 0.18 5.09 29.90
C LEU A 417 1.55 4.67 29.35
N ASP A 418 2.36 3.94 30.10
CA ASP A 418 3.60 3.32 29.60
C ASP A 418 3.40 1.85 29.16
N GLN A 419 2.21 1.30 29.41
CA GLN A 419 1.76 -0.05 29.08
C GLN A 419 0.30 -0.05 28.61
N PRO A 420 -0.21 -1.16 28.04
CA PRO A 420 -1.61 -1.29 27.67
C PRO A 420 -2.59 -1.02 28.83
N PRO A 421 -3.79 -0.49 28.55
CA PRO A 421 -4.86 -0.36 29.53
C PRO A 421 -5.16 -1.71 30.20
N GLY A 422 -5.26 -1.71 31.53
CA GLY A 422 -5.54 -2.91 32.32
C GLY A 422 -4.30 -3.71 32.74
N SER A 423 -3.10 -3.35 32.28
CA SER A 423 -1.87 -3.87 32.88
C SER A 423 -1.78 -3.44 34.36
N PRO A 424 -1.53 -4.37 35.30
CA PRO A 424 -1.49 -4.05 36.73
C PRO A 424 -0.35 -3.08 37.10
N ASP A 425 0.72 -3.07 36.29
CA ASP A 425 1.90 -2.23 36.47
C ASP A 425 1.92 -0.99 35.56
N ALA A 426 0.80 -0.68 34.88
CA ALA A 426 0.72 0.50 34.01
C ALA A 426 0.91 1.78 34.82
N LYS A 427 1.84 2.62 34.38
CA LYS A 427 2.16 3.91 34.99
C LYS A 427 1.87 5.03 34.00
N LEU A 428 1.63 6.21 34.56
CA LEU A 428 1.50 7.42 33.78
C LEU A 428 2.88 7.96 33.37
N LEU A 429 2.94 8.55 32.19
CA LEU A 429 4.07 9.36 31.76
C LEU A 429 4.31 10.49 32.76
N ASN A 430 5.58 10.88 32.90
CA ASN A 430 5.95 11.99 33.76
C ASN A 430 5.20 13.28 33.33
N GLY A 431 4.55 13.92 34.31
CA GLY A 431 3.78 15.15 34.12
C GLY A 431 2.35 14.97 33.59
N ALA A 432 1.91 13.73 33.33
CA ALA A 432 0.53 13.47 32.93
C ALA A 432 -0.44 13.69 34.11
N PRO A 433 -1.65 14.20 33.85
CA PRO A 433 -2.65 14.39 34.90
C PRO A 433 -3.09 13.04 35.48
N GLU A 434 -3.23 12.97 36.80
CA GLU A 434 -3.76 11.78 37.46
C GLU A 434 -5.24 11.57 37.07
N PRO A 435 -5.69 10.31 36.89
CA PRO A 435 -7.10 10.00 36.72
C PRO A 435 -7.87 10.56 37.91
N GLN A 436 -8.77 11.51 37.67
CA GLN A 436 -9.66 11.98 38.72
C GLN A 436 -10.60 10.83 39.08
N THR A 437 -10.44 10.27 40.28
CA THR A 437 -11.38 9.29 40.83
C THR A 437 -12.75 9.95 40.91
N ARG A 438 -13.74 9.40 40.20
CA ARG A 438 -15.13 9.85 40.28
C ARG A 438 -15.73 9.58 41.65
#